data_AF-A0A538BXI8-F1
#
_entry.id   AF-A0A538BXI8-F1
#
_cell.length_a   1.000
_cell.length_b   1.000
_cell.length_c   1.000
_cell.angle_alpha   90.00
_cell.angle_beta   90.00
_cell.angle_gamma   90.00
#
_symmetry.space_group_name_H-M   'P 1'
#
loop_
_entity.id
_entity.type
_entity.pdbx_description
1 polymer ?
#
loop_
_entity_poly.entity_id
_entity_poly.type
_entity_poly.pdbx_seq_one_letter_code
_entity_poly.pdbx_strand_id
1 'polypeptide(L)'
;GRGGTVPTVTDADLLLGYLNPDFFLGGEMDLNVSAARTAVAGLGDRLGLSADDAAVAVHRVVNENMAGAARMHAIERGRDLRRFALVATGGAGPVHAWGVARALGIRTLLFPPSAGLASAF
;
A
#
# COMPACT_ATOMS: atom_id res chain seq x y z
N GLY A 1 1.04 4.44 -17.69
CA GLY A 1 1.95 4.66 -18.85
C GLY A 1 1.75 3.68 -20.01
N ARG A 2 1.27 2.45 -19.78
CA ARG A 2 1.15 1.40 -20.82
C ARG A 2 -0.30 1.17 -21.32
N GLY A 3 -1.16 2.18 -21.24
CA GLY A 3 -2.56 2.11 -21.72
C GLY A 3 -3.59 1.53 -20.74
N GLY A 4 -3.22 1.15 -19.51
CA GLY A 4 -4.18 0.80 -18.47
C GLY A 4 -4.99 2.01 -18.00
N THR A 5 -6.30 1.82 -17.79
CA THR A 5 -7.25 2.90 -17.44
C THR A 5 -8.05 2.62 -16.16
N VAL A 6 -8.01 1.39 -15.64
CA VAL A 6 -8.64 1.02 -14.36
C VAL A 6 -7.67 1.32 -13.23
N PRO A 7 -8.06 2.08 -12.18
CA PRO A 7 -7.15 2.45 -11.10
C PRO A 7 -6.72 1.24 -10.27
N THR A 8 -5.48 1.29 -9.81
CA THR A 8 -4.88 0.27 -8.93
C THR A 8 -4.49 0.86 -7.58
N VAL A 9 -4.10 0.00 -6.64
CA VAL A 9 -3.54 0.42 -5.34
C VAL A 9 -2.27 1.26 -5.56
N THR A 10 -1.39 0.83 -6.46
CA THR A 10 -0.14 1.54 -6.78
C THR A 10 -0.40 2.92 -7.39
N ASP A 11 -1.47 3.10 -8.17
CA ASP A 11 -1.86 4.43 -8.68
C ASP A 11 -2.24 5.37 -7.53
N ALA A 12 -3.01 4.87 -6.54
CA ALA A 12 -3.33 5.64 -5.34
C ALA A 12 -2.08 5.97 -4.53
N ASP A 13 -1.19 4.99 -4.31
CA ASP A 13 0.06 5.20 -3.58
C ASP A 13 0.97 6.24 -4.25
N LEU A 14 1.00 6.24 -5.59
CA LEU A 14 1.73 7.23 -6.37
C LEU A 14 1.14 8.63 -6.20
N LEU A 15 -0.20 8.79 -6.27
CA LEU A 15 -0.85 10.09 -6.08
C LEU A 15 -0.67 10.67 -4.68
N LEU A 16 -0.64 9.79 -3.68
CA LEU A 16 -0.39 10.18 -2.29
C LEU A 16 1.09 10.48 -2.02
N GLY A 17 1.97 10.27 -3.00
CA GLY A 17 3.40 10.56 -2.89
C GLY A 17 4.21 9.52 -2.14
N TYR A 18 3.69 8.30 -1.94
CA TYR A 18 4.45 7.21 -1.32
C TYR A 18 5.51 6.62 -2.26
N LEU A 19 5.36 6.84 -3.57
CA LEU A 19 6.27 6.36 -4.61
C LEU A 19 6.94 7.55 -5.29
N ASN A 20 8.25 7.45 -5.51
CA ASN A 20 8.98 8.40 -6.33
C ASN A 20 8.73 8.07 -7.82
N PRO A 21 8.08 8.94 -8.60
CA PRO A 21 7.79 8.67 -10.01
C PRO A 21 9.03 8.52 -10.88
N ASP A 22 10.14 9.15 -10.50
CA ASP A 22 11.38 9.25 -11.29
C ASP A 22 12.43 8.21 -10.85
N PHE A 23 12.12 7.38 -9.85
CA PHE A 23 13.06 6.40 -9.29
C PHE A 23 12.41 5.04 -8.98
N PHE A 24 11.31 4.71 -9.67
CA PHE A 24 10.70 3.41 -9.52
C PHE A 24 11.57 2.33 -10.18
N LEU A 25 11.64 1.14 -9.56
CA LEU A 25 12.55 0.06 -10.00
C LEU A 25 14.02 0.52 -10.16
N GLY A 26 14.50 1.41 -9.29
CA GLY A 26 15.86 1.93 -9.37
C GLY A 26 16.08 2.93 -10.52
N GLY A 27 15.00 3.52 -11.05
CA GLY A 27 15.04 4.46 -12.17
C GLY A 27 14.89 3.79 -13.54
N GLU A 28 14.69 2.47 -13.60
CA GLU A 28 14.45 1.77 -14.88
C GLU A 28 13.03 1.98 -15.43
N MET A 29 12.13 2.56 -14.63
CA MET A 29 10.75 2.75 -15.02
C MET A 29 10.19 4.08 -14.49
N ASP A 30 9.84 4.98 -15.41
CA ASP A 30 9.11 6.19 -15.08
C ASP A 30 7.63 5.89 -14.79
N LEU A 31 7.11 6.50 -13.73
CA LEU A 31 5.69 6.44 -13.41
C LEU A 31 4.95 7.66 -13.94
N ASN A 32 3.82 7.41 -14.60
CA ASN A 32 3.00 8.48 -15.17
C ASN A 32 1.94 8.92 -14.16
N VAL A 33 2.25 9.98 -13.41
CA VAL A 33 1.38 10.55 -12.36
C VAL A 33 0.05 11.07 -12.93
N SER A 34 0.06 11.69 -14.12
CA SER A 34 -1.17 12.22 -14.71
C SER A 34 -2.12 11.10 -15.14
N ALA A 35 -1.60 10.00 -15.68
CA ALA A 35 -2.39 8.82 -16.01
C ALA A 35 -2.99 8.18 -14.75
N ALA A 36 -2.20 8.05 -13.67
CA ALA A 36 -2.70 7.56 -12.39
C ALA A 36 -3.82 8.47 -11.84
N ARG A 37 -3.64 9.80 -11.91
CA ARG A 37 -4.64 10.79 -11.50
C ARG A 37 -5.94 10.63 -12.26
N THR A 38 -5.88 10.49 -13.58
CA THR A 38 -7.07 10.28 -14.42
C THR A 38 -7.78 8.98 -14.07
N ALA A 39 -7.06 7.88 -13.87
CA ALA A 39 -7.66 6.61 -13.52
C ALA A 39 -8.36 6.66 -12.16
N VAL A 40 -7.71 7.26 -11.14
CA VAL A 40 -8.27 7.39 -9.79
C VAL A 40 -9.42 8.41 -9.76
N ALA A 41 -9.35 9.48 -10.55
CA ALA A 41 -10.47 10.43 -10.71
C ALA A 41 -11.73 9.73 -11.22
N GLY A 42 -11.62 8.82 -12.20
CA GLY A 42 -12.76 8.03 -12.67
C GLY A 42 -13.41 7.15 -11.58
N LEU A 43 -12.64 6.71 -10.58
CA LEU A 43 -13.21 6.08 -9.37
C LEU A 43 -13.85 7.11 -8.45
N GLY A 44 -13.19 8.26 -8.23
CA GLY A 44 -13.71 9.36 -7.44
C GLY A 44 -15.07 9.85 -7.92
N ASP A 45 -15.23 10.07 -9.22
CA ASP A 45 -16.49 10.52 -9.84
C ASP A 45 -17.66 9.57 -9.53
N ARG A 46 -17.42 8.26 -9.55
CA ARG A 46 -18.42 7.23 -9.22
C ARG A 46 -18.80 7.20 -7.74
N LEU A 47 -17.93 7.70 -6.87
CA LEU A 47 -18.11 7.72 -5.42
C LEU A 47 -18.47 9.12 -4.89
N GLY A 48 -18.48 10.15 -5.75
CA GLY A 48 -18.66 11.54 -5.32
C GLY A 48 -17.47 12.10 -4.54
N LEU A 49 -16.26 11.65 -4.84
CA LEU A 49 -15.02 12.05 -4.18
C LEU A 49 -14.06 12.74 -5.14
N SER A 50 -13.19 13.61 -4.61
CA SER A 50 -12.04 14.09 -5.37
C SER A 50 -11.08 12.93 -5.68
N ALA A 51 -10.19 13.11 -6.67
CA ALA A 51 -9.17 12.10 -6.98
C ALA A 51 -8.26 11.83 -5.77
N ASP A 52 -7.93 12.86 -5.00
CA ASP A 52 -7.07 12.74 -3.82
C ASP A 52 -7.80 12.00 -2.68
N ASP A 53 -9.08 12.33 -2.43
CA ASP A 53 -9.89 11.62 -1.43
C ASP A 53 -10.12 10.15 -1.82
N ALA A 54 -10.33 9.87 -3.10
CA ALA A 54 -10.45 8.52 -3.62
C ALA A 54 -9.13 7.75 -3.44
N ALA A 55 -7.97 8.37 -3.69
CA ALA A 55 -6.67 7.77 -3.45
C ALA A 55 -6.48 7.42 -1.96
N VAL A 56 -6.80 8.35 -1.05
CA VAL A 56 -6.80 8.10 0.40
C VAL A 56 -7.72 6.94 0.76
N ALA A 57 -8.92 6.89 0.18
CA ALA A 57 -9.89 5.83 0.44
C ALA A 57 -9.36 4.45 -0.01
N VAL A 58 -8.78 4.36 -1.21
CA VAL A 58 -8.16 3.12 -1.72
C VAL A 58 -7.04 2.66 -0.80
N HIS A 59 -6.11 3.54 -0.45
CA HIS A 59 -4.99 3.22 0.43
C HIS A 59 -5.48 2.77 1.82
N ARG A 60 -6.53 3.39 2.36
CA ARG A 60 -7.12 2.98 3.63
C ARG A 60 -7.78 1.61 3.53
N VAL A 61 -8.60 1.38 2.51
CA VAL A 61 -9.32 0.10 2.33
C VAL A 61 -8.35 -1.06 2.17
N VAL A 62 -7.29 -0.90 1.37
CA VAL A 62 -6.30 -1.98 1.20
C VAL A 62 -5.57 -2.28 2.52
N ASN A 63 -5.20 -1.25 3.30
CA ASN A 63 -4.56 -1.43 4.60
C ASN A 63 -5.48 -2.16 5.60
N GLU A 64 -6.76 -1.80 5.64
CA GLU A 64 -7.75 -2.48 6.50
C GLU A 64 -7.97 -3.94 6.06
N ASN A 65 -8.01 -4.21 4.76
CA ASN A 65 -8.13 -5.58 4.24
C ASN A 65 -6.91 -6.44 4.62
N MET A 66 -5.70 -5.91 4.45
CA MET A 66 -4.46 -6.59 4.87
C MET A 66 -4.44 -6.84 6.39
N ALA A 67 -4.82 -5.84 7.19
CA ALA A 67 -4.93 -5.98 8.64
C ALA A 67 -6.00 -7.00 9.04
N GLY A 68 -7.15 -7.03 8.36
CA GLY A 68 -8.21 -8.01 8.58
C GLY A 68 -7.71 -9.43 8.36
N ALA A 69 -7.02 -9.69 7.25
CA ALA A 69 -6.42 -11.00 6.96
C ALA A 69 -5.41 -11.42 8.04
N ALA A 70 -4.50 -10.53 8.45
CA ALA A 70 -3.53 -10.80 9.51
C ALA A 70 -4.19 -11.08 10.86
N ARG A 71 -5.27 -10.35 11.19
CA ARG A 71 -6.04 -10.52 12.42
C ARG A 71 -6.72 -11.89 12.47
N MET A 72 -7.34 -12.33 11.37
CA MET A 72 -7.97 -13.65 11.28
C MET A 72 -6.96 -14.77 11.53
N HIS A 73 -5.81 -14.72 10.86
CA HIS A 73 -4.74 -15.69 11.07
C HIS A 73 -4.21 -15.72 12.51
N ALA A 74 -4.14 -14.55 13.17
CA ALA A 74 -3.72 -14.48 14.57
C ALA A 74 -4.76 -15.07 15.53
N ILE A 75 -6.05 -14.83 15.27
CA ILE A 75 -7.17 -15.40 16.05
C ILE A 75 -7.16 -16.92 15.96
N GLU A 76 -7.00 -17.48 14.75
CA GLU A 76 -6.91 -18.93 14.53
C GLU A 76 -5.76 -19.58 15.32
N ARG A 77 -4.71 -18.81 15.62
CA ARG A 77 -3.55 -19.27 16.41
C ARG A 77 -3.55 -18.79 17.87
N GLY A 78 -4.62 -18.13 18.33
CA GLY A 78 -4.73 -17.61 19.69
C GLY A 78 -3.65 -16.57 20.05
N ARG A 79 -3.21 -15.75 19.09
CA ARG A 79 -2.12 -14.78 19.28
C ARG A 79 -2.64 -13.35 19.41
N ASP A 80 -2.10 -12.63 20.41
CA ASP A 80 -2.29 -11.19 20.55
C ASP A 80 -1.22 -10.43 19.75
N LEU A 81 -1.60 -9.93 18.57
CA LEU A 81 -0.69 -9.23 17.64
C LEU A 81 0.02 -8.02 18.25
N ARG A 82 -0.57 -7.37 19.27
CA ARG A 82 0.02 -6.19 19.93
C ARG A 82 1.35 -6.49 20.64
N ARG A 83 1.64 -7.78 20.86
CA ARG A 83 2.89 -8.27 21.48
C ARG A 83 4.00 -8.56 20.48
N PHE A 84 3.73 -8.41 19.18
CA PHE A 84 4.67 -8.72 18.10
C PHE A 84 5.17 -7.45 17.42
N ALA A 85 6.27 -7.59 16.69
CA ALA A 85 6.69 -6.62 15.67
C ALA A 85 6.13 -7.04 14.30
N LEU A 86 5.84 -6.07 13.44
CA LEU A 86 5.52 -6.30 12.04
C LEU A 86 6.79 -6.13 11.22
N VAL A 87 7.22 -7.20 10.54
CA VAL A 87 8.33 -7.15 9.58
C VAL A 87 7.73 -6.89 8.20
N ALA A 88 8.11 -5.76 7.59
CA ALA A 88 7.60 -5.37 6.28
C ALA A 88 8.54 -5.86 5.19
N THR A 89 8.07 -6.76 4.34
CA THR A 89 8.81 -7.36 3.22
C THR A 89 7.99 -7.33 1.93
N GLY A 90 8.64 -7.60 0.80
CA GLY A 90 8.05 -7.49 -0.54
C GLY A 90 8.05 -6.05 -1.06
N GLY A 91 7.75 -5.87 -2.35
CA GLY A 91 7.89 -4.57 -3.02
C GLY A 91 7.02 -3.46 -2.43
N ALA A 92 5.77 -3.76 -2.09
CA ALA A 92 4.82 -2.80 -1.52
C ALA A 92 4.66 -2.94 0.00
N GLY A 93 5.29 -3.92 0.64
CA GLY A 93 5.17 -4.16 2.08
C GLY A 93 5.48 -2.91 2.90
N PRO A 94 6.63 -2.25 2.68
CA PRO A 94 6.98 -1.03 3.39
C PRO A 94 5.99 0.13 3.19
N VAL A 95 5.37 0.25 2.00
CA VAL A 95 4.40 1.31 1.68
C VAL A 95 3.15 1.23 2.57
N HIS A 96 2.69 0.02 2.87
CA HIS A 96 1.47 -0.22 3.66
C HIS A 96 1.73 -0.54 5.14
N ALA A 97 2.99 -0.81 5.50
CA ALA A 97 3.36 -1.34 6.82
C ALA A 97 2.82 -0.51 7.98
N TRP A 98 2.93 0.82 7.90
CA TRP A 98 2.46 1.69 8.97
C TRP A 98 0.94 1.63 9.14
N GLY A 99 0.18 1.70 8.04
CA GLY A 99 -1.28 1.64 8.08
C GLY A 99 -1.77 0.31 8.66
N VAL A 100 -1.16 -0.79 8.23
CA VAL A 100 -1.46 -2.14 8.73
C VAL A 100 -1.11 -2.28 10.21
N ALA A 101 0.09 -1.87 10.63
CA ALA A 101 0.49 -1.96 12.03
C ALA A 101 -0.42 -1.14 12.94
N ARG A 102 -0.80 0.07 12.50
CA ARG A 102 -1.75 0.92 13.23
C ARG A 102 -3.11 0.24 13.40
N ALA A 103 -3.67 -0.34 12.34
CA ALA A 103 -4.95 -1.06 12.40
C ALA A 103 -4.88 -2.31 13.31
N LEU A 104 -3.71 -2.95 13.39
CA LEU A 104 -3.48 -4.13 14.23
C LEU A 104 -3.09 -3.79 15.69
N GLY A 105 -2.80 -2.52 15.99
CA GLY A 105 -2.29 -2.10 17.29
C GLY A 105 -0.84 -2.53 17.56
N ILE A 106 -0.09 -2.84 16.51
CA ILE A 106 1.34 -3.18 16.57
C ILE A 106 2.15 -1.89 16.72
N ARG A 107 3.08 -1.88 17.67
CA ARG A 107 3.88 -0.69 18.01
C ARG A 107 5.29 -0.70 17.44
N THR A 108 5.73 -1.84 16.88
CA THR A 108 7.08 -2.02 16.37
C THR A 108 7.02 -2.44 14.91
N LEU A 109 7.65 -1.65 14.04
CA LEU A 109 7.85 -1.93 12.63
C LEU A 109 9.33 -2.25 12.39
N LEU A 110 9.60 -3.29 11.62
CA LEU A 110 10.94 -3.66 11.20
C LEU A 110 11.02 -3.66 9.68
N PHE A 111 12.00 -2.95 9.14
CA PHE A 111 12.26 -2.85 7.71
C PHE A 111 13.66 -3.40 7.45
N PRO A 112 13.79 -4.67 7.01
CA PRO A 112 15.08 -5.23 6.69
C PRO A 112 15.70 -4.51 5.49
N PRO A 113 17.04 -4.47 5.37
CA PRO A 113 17.70 -4.07 4.14
C PRO A 113 17.13 -4.87 2.96
N SER A 114 16.93 -4.21 1.83
CA SER A 114 16.37 -4.85 0.63
C SER A 114 15.04 -5.55 0.88
N ALA A 115 14.14 -4.95 1.68
CA ALA A 115 12.82 -5.51 1.99
C ALA A 115 12.05 -6.01 0.75
N GLY A 116 12.21 -5.34 -0.40
CA GLY A 116 11.63 -5.74 -1.68
C GLY A 116 12.06 -7.12 -2.22
N LEU A 117 13.21 -7.63 -1.76
CA LEU A 117 13.81 -8.90 -2.19
C LEU A 117 13.86 -9.96 -1.07
N ALA A 118 13.25 -9.70 0.08
CA ALA A 118 13.42 -10.51 1.28
C ALA A 118 13.06 -12.00 1.12
N SER A 119 12.23 -12.38 0.15
CA SER A 119 11.86 -13.79 -0.10
C SER A 119 12.91 -14.59 -0.86
N ALA A 120 13.90 -13.94 -1.46
CA ALA A 120 15.02 -14.58 -2.15
C ALA A 120 16.22 -14.87 -1.22
N PHE A 121 16.15 -14.35 0.01
CA PHE A 121 17.11 -14.59 1.10
C PHE A 121 16.59 -15.71 2.01
#